data_AF-A0A351IWU4-F1
#
_entry.id   AF-A0A351IWU4-F1
#
_cell.length_a   1.000
_cell.length_b   1.000
_cell.length_c   1.000
_cell.angle_alpha   90.00
_cell.angle_beta   90.00
_cell.angle_gamma   90.00
#
_symmetry.space_group_name_H-M   'P 1'
#
loop_
_entity.id
_entity.type
_entity.pdbx_description
1 polymer ?
#
loop_
_entity_poly.entity_id
_entity_poly.type
_entity_poly.pdbx_seq_one_letter_code
_entity_poly.pdbx_strand_id
1 'polypeptide(L)'
;GEGGVGMGTLIRRAAFALRFGQLEPVISNFVTSDSRVFYVRDVRDRVEKLAPFLLFDADPYPVLIDGRILYVVDGYTTTDRYPYSQFASSGELPRASGLSRHRFNYVRNSVKATVDAFTGEVIFYVVDEGDPLVASYGQAFAGLFTPASEMPESLVAHLRYAEDLFRVQTEVWGRYHVEDTQNFYQRASEWSVSQDPGRTGEGAANLAVVDEAGFRIGTTRMRMAPYRTMIALPDGEHAEFSEDAEFVILRAFVPLDKDDARKELAAFMVGRSDGDSYGELVVYRPPSSNFDGPALAEERIRNDEAVASLQTLLSQRGSNVLFGELLLVPIENSILYVRPLYVQADGDNTVPELERVIVAVGEKVVMANSLQEALEELTRSNLAALFSGIGGTAVDPDPD
;
A
#
# COMPACT_ATOMS: atom_id res chain seq x y z
N GLY A 1 1.60 -8.21 27.51
CA GLY A 1 2.42 -6.99 27.45
C GLY A 1 2.70 -6.49 28.86
N GLU A 2 2.43 -5.20 29.07
CA GLU A 2 2.73 -4.31 30.22
C GLU A 2 4.15 -3.69 30.31
N GLY A 3 4.79 -3.35 29.19
CA GLY A 3 5.82 -2.31 29.18
C GLY A 3 7.27 -2.77 29.43
N GLY A 4 7.62 -3.96 28.93
CA GLY A 4 9.01 -4.46 28.92
C GLY A 4 9.33 -5.46 30.03
N VAL A 5 10.50 -6.09 29.94
CA VAL A 5 10.92 -7.13 30.89
C VAL A 5 11.69 -6.50 32.04
N GLY A 6 11.24 -6.72 33.28
CA GLY A 6 11.87 -6.15 34.48
C GLY A 6 13.29 -6.66 34.70
N MET A 7 14.22 -5.73 34.95
CA MET A 7 15.65 -5.94 35.22
C MET A 7 15.98 -5.95 36.73
N GLY A 8 14.97 -6.14 37.58
CA GLY A 8 15.14 -5.92 39.02
C GLY A 8 16.08 -6.88 39.74
N THR A 9 16.46 -8.00 39.13
CA THR A 9 17.35 -9.00 39.74
C THR A 9 18.70 -9.07 39.03
N LEU A 10 19.77 -9.32 39.78
CA LEU A 10 21.13 -9.46 39.25
C LEU A 10 21.23 -10.55 38.17
N ILE A 11 20.46 -11.64 38.32
CA ILE A 11 20.39 -12.72 37.32
C ILE A 11 19.84 -12.21 35.99
N ARG A 12 18.74 -11.44 36.01
CA ARG A 12 18.16 -10.87 34.78
C ARG A 12 19.11 -9.85 34.15
N ARG A 13 19.77 -9.02 34.97
CA ARG A 13 20.80 -8.09 34.50
C ARG A 13 21.96 -8.82 33.83
N ALA A 14 22.47 -9.90 34.42
CA ALA A 14 23.51 -10.72 33.83
C ALA A 14 23.06 -11.39 32.51
N ALA A 15 21.81 -11.88 32.45
CA ALA A 15 21.25 -12.44 31.23
C ALA A 15 21.16 -11.41 30.11
N PHE A 16 20.72 -10.18 30.41
CA PHE A 16 20.71 -9.08 29.44
C PHE A 16 22.11 -8.63 29.05
N ALA A 17 23.04 -8.58 29.99
CA ALA A 17 24.44 -8.28 29.72
C ALA A 17 25.04 -9.28 28.71
N LEU A 18 24.78 -10.58 28.90
CA LEU A 18 25.17 -11.61 27.94
C LEU A 18 24.47 -11.45 26.59
N ARG A 19 23.15 -11.19 26.59
CA ARG A 19 22.34 -11.05 25.36
C ARG A 19 22.80 -9.88 24.48
N PHE A 20 23.23 -8.78 25.10
CA PHE A 20 23.68 -7.56 24.42
C PHE A 20 25.21 -7.48 24.26
N GLY A 21 25.97 -8.40 24.87
CA GLY A 21 27.44 -8.36 24.85
C GLY A 21 28.01 -7.14 25.58
N GLN A 22 27.33 -6.69 26.63
CA GLN A 22 27.58 -5.41 27.32
C GLN A 22 27.52 -5.62 28.83
N LEU A 23 28.47 -5.09 29.61
CA LEU A 23 28.50 -5.26 31.07
C LEU A 23 27.57 -4.26 31.79
N GLU A 24 27.17 -3.21 31.08
CA GLU A 24 26.40 -2.06 31.55
C GLU A 24 25.13 -2.47 32.32
N PRO A 25 24.30 -3.45 31.89
CA PRO A 25 23.12 -3.87 32.66
C PRO A 25 23.43 -4.33 34.09
N VAL A 26 24.66 -4.81 34.37
CA VAL A 26 25.08 -5.32 35.68
C VAL A 26 25.74 -4.23 36.53
N ILE A 27 26.61 -3.42 35.92
CA ILE A 27 27.48 -2.47 36.65
C ILE A 27 26.91 -1.05 36.73
N SER A 28 25.92 -0.71 35.91
CA SER A 28 25.37 0.64 35.85
C SER A 28 24.44 0.94 37.03
N ASN A 29 24.71 2.05 37.71
CA ASN A 29 23.85 2.57 38.78
C ASN A 29 22.52 3.16 38.25
N PHE A 30 22.38 3.35 36.93
CA PHE A 30 21.12 3.79 36.32
C PHE A 30 20.10 2.65 36.17
N VAL A 31 20.53 1.40 36.32
CA VAL A 31 19.62 0.23 36.31
C VAL A 31 19.21 -0.08 37.75
N THR A 32 17.93 0.15 38.07
CA THR A 32 17.32 -0.05 39.40
C THR A 32 16.44 -1.31 39.43
N SER A 33 15.83 -1.60 40.59
CA SER A 33 14.88 -2.71 40.73
C SER A 33 13.67 -2.57 39.78
N ASP A 34 13.32 -1.33 39.46
CA ASP A 34 12.11 -0.98 38.71
C ASP A 34 12.39 -0.81 37.21
N SER A 35 13.66 -0.84 36.81
CA SER A 35 14.06 -0.73 35.41
C SER A 35 13.48 -1.87 34.58
N ARG A 36 13.03 -1.54 33.38
CA ARG A 36 12.51 -2.47 32.38
C ARG A 36 13.27 -2.30 31.08
N VAL A 37 13.39 -3.39 30.32
CA VAL A 37 14.02 -3.36 29.00
C VAL A 37 13.04 -3.75 27.90
N PHE A 38 13.08 -2.97 26.84
CA PHE A 38 12.47 -3.29 25.55
C PHE A 38 13.58 -3.75 24.60
N TYR A 39 13.55 -5.03 24.22
CA TYR A 39 14.59 -5.63 23.38
C TYR A 39 14.05 -6.27 22.09
N VAL A 40 12.72 -6.40 21.98
CA VAL A 40 12.03 -6.65 20.70
C VAL A 40 11.18 -5.41 20.44
N ARG A 41 11.70 -4.48 19.64
CA ARG A 41 11.08 -3.17 19.42
C ARG A 41 10.29 -3.11 18.12
N ASP A 42 10.76 -3.80 17.09
CA ASP A 42 10.06 -3.90 15.83
C ASP A 42 8.75 -4.68 16.02
N VAL A 43 7.68 -4.16 15.41
CA VAL A 43 6.32 -4.69 15.53
C VAL A 43 6.24 -6.07 14.86
N ARG A 44 6.88 -6.25 13.70
CA ARG A 44 6.89 -7.53 12.96
C ARG A 44 7.71 -8.57 13.71
N ASP A 45 8.92 -8.22 14.15
CA ASP A 45 9.76 -9.14 14.94
C ASP A 45 9.00 -9.67 16.17
N ARG A 46 8.13 -8.84 16.76
CA ARG A 46 7.32 -9.21 17.92
C ARG A 46 6.23 -10.21 17.57
N VAL A 47 5.43 -9.95 16.53
CA VAL A 47 4.36 -10.87 16.14
C VAL A 47 4.91 -12.18 15.58
N GLU A 48 5.99 -12.13 14.78
CA GLU A 48 6.70 -13.30 14.26
C GLU A 48 7.25 -14.17 15.39
N LYS A 49 7.78 -13.56 16.46
CA LYS A 49 8.30 -14.31 17.59
C LYS A 49 7.21 -15.03 18.40
N LEU A 50 5.98 -14.50 18.41
CA LEU A 50 4.85 -15.09 19.14
C LEU A 50 4.13 -16.16 18.31
N ALA A 51 4.01 -15.95 16.99
CA ALA A 51 3.34 -16.85 16.07
C ALA A 51 4.19 -17.12 14.81
N PRO A 52 5.34 -17.84 14.94
CA PRO A 52 6.30 -18.03 13.84
C PRO A 52 5.79 -18.93 12.69
N PHE A 53 4.62 -19.54 12.87
CA PHE A 53 3.95 -20.35 11.86
C PHE A 53 3.01 -19.53 10.96
N LEU A 54 2.74 -18.26 11.32
CA LEU A 54 2.11 -17.29 10.45
C LEU A 54 3.19 -16.50 9.70
N LEU A 55 2.87 -16.10 8.48
CA LEU A 55 3.67 -15.12 7.74
C LEU A 55 3.00 -13.76 7.88
N PHE A 56 3.78 -12.69 7.98
CA PHE A 56 3.24 -11.36 8.22
C PHE A 56 3.50 -10.40 7.05
N ASP A 57 2.62 -9.44 6.90
CA ASP A 57 2.70 -8.41 5.88
C ASP A 57 3.88 -7.45 6.09
N ALA A 58 4.36 -6.90 4.99
CA ALA A 58 5.47 -5.96 4.98
C ALA A 58 5.13 -4.61 5.64
N ASP A 59 3.86 -4.18 5.66
CA ASP A 59 3.43 -2.82 6.02
C ASP A 59 2.51 -2.77 7.27
N PRO A 60 3.06 -2.91 8.50
CA PRO A 60 2.34 -2.58 9.72
C PRO A 60 1.89 -1.12 9.73
N TYR A 61 0.63 -0.86 10.08
CA TYR A 61 0.11 0.50 10.12
C TYR A 61 -0.39 0.92 11.50
N PRO A 62 -0.14 2.18 11.93
CA PRO A 62 -0.63 2.68 13.19
C PRO A 62 -2.11 3.09 13.09
N VAL A 63 -2.86 2.82 14.15
CA VAL A 63 -4.22 3.27 14.39
C VAL A 63 -4.27 3.98 15.74
N LEU A 64 -4.93 5.13 15.79
CA LEU A 64 -5.13 5.90 17.02
C LEU A 64 -6.50 5.56 17.61
N ILE A 65 -6.53 4.85 18.73
CA ILE A 65 -7.77 4.48 19.43
C ILE A 65 -7.67 4.99 20.87
N ASP A 66 -8.62 5.83 21.28
CA ASP A 66 -8.70 6.39 22.64
C ASP A 66 -7.37 7.02 23.13
N GLY A 67 -6.66 7.71 22.23
CA GLY A 67 -5.36 8.33 22.52
C GLY A 67 -4.19 7.35 22.61
N ARG A 68 -4.40 6.07 22.28
CA ARG A 68 -3.35 5.03 22.21
C ARG A 68 -3.05 4.67 20.77
N ILE A 69 -1.77 4.40 20.51
CA ILE A 69 -1.31 3.93 19.21
C ILE A 69 -1.27 2.41 19.24
N LEU A 70 -2.11 1.78 18.42
CA LEU A 70 -2.05 0.35 18.14
C LEU A 70 -1.50 0.17 16.73
N TYR A 71 -0.48 -0.67 16.59
CA TYR A 71 -0.06 -1.13 15.26
C TYR A 71 -0.89 -2.34 14.86
N VAL A 72 -1.45 -2.32 13.66
CA VAL A 72 -2.11 -3.48 13.06
C VAL A 72 -1.16 -4.12 12.07
N VAL A 73 -1.08 -5.45 12.08
CA VAL A 73 -0.27 -6.25 11.17
C VAL A 73 -1.12 -7.37 10.60
N ASP A 74 -1.10 -7.50 9.29
CA ASP A 74 -1.78 -8.59 8.59
C ASP A 74 -0.99 -9.89 8.73
N GLY A 75 -1.68 -10.95 9.17
CA GLY A 75 -1.16 -12.30 9.34
C GLY A 75 -1.76 -13.26 8.33
N TYR A 76 -0.91 -14.10 7.77
CA TYR A 76 -1.23 -15.03 6.71
C TYR A 76 -0.99 -16.47 7.15
N THR A 77 -2.00 -17.31 6.95
CA THR A 77 -1.78 -18.75 6.91
C THR A 77 -1.39 -19.16 5.49
N THR A 78 -0.38 -20.01 5.37
CA THR A 78 0.10 -20.46 4.06
C THR A 78 0.42 -21.95 4.06
N THR A 79 0.37 -22.56 2.88
CA THR A 79 0.96 -23.88 2.64
C THR A 79 1.44 -24.01 1.20
N ASP A 80 2.41 -24.89 0.98
CA ASP A 80 2.89 -25.33 -0.32
C ASP A 80 2.31 -26.69 -0.75
N ARG A 81 1.36 -27.23 0.04
CA ARG A 81 0.80 -28.58 -0.14
C ARG A 81 -0.69 -28.58 -0.47
N TYR A 82 -1.28 -27.44 -0.83
CA TYR A 82 -2.70 -27.42 -1.16
C TYR A 82 -2.94 -28.17 -2.48
N PRO A 83 -3.80 -29.20 -2.50
CA PRO A 83 -3.97 -30.05 -3.67
C PRO A 83 -4.59 -29.27 -4.82
N TYR A 84 -4.20 -29.62 -6.05
CA TYR A 84 -4.73 -29.02 -7.28
C TYR A 84 -4.59 -27.49 -7.38
N SER A 85 -3.67 -26.89 -6.61
CA SER A 85 -3.39 -25.45 -6.67
C SER A 85 -2.00 -25.16 -7.23
N GLN A 86 -1.90 -24.07 -7.98
CA GLN A 86 -0.64 -23.58 -8.51
C GLN A 86 0.09 -22.67 -7.52
N PHE A 87 1.42 -22.69 -7.59
CA PHE A 87 2.25 -21.78 -6.81
C PHE A 87 2.01 -20.33 -7.22
N ALA A 88 1.80 -19.48 -6.22
CA ALA A 88 1.71 -18.04 -6.41
C ALA A 88 3.06 -17.44 -6.80
N SER A 89 3.02 -16.34 -7.55
CA SER A 89 4.21 -15.52 -7.81
C SER A 89 4.51 -14.67 -6.57
N SER A 90 5.78 -14.63 -6.17
CA SER A 90 6.28 -13.75 -5.11
C SER A 90 7.14 -12.59 -5.65
N GLY A 91 7.26 -12.45 -6.97
CA GLY A 91 8.19 -11.49 -7.59
C GLY A 91 7.87 -10.02 -7.31
N GLU A 92 6.59 -9.68 -7.17
CA GLU A 92 6.12 -8.30 -6.92
C GLU A 92 5.89 -7.99 -5.44
N LEU A 93 6.24 -8.92 -4.54
CA LEU A 93 6.12 -8.74 -3.10
C LEU A 93 7.29 -7.94 -2.55
N PRO A 94 7.07 -7.04 -1.58
CA PRO A 94 8.16 -6.37 -0.88
C PRO A 94 9.11 -7.37 -0.21
N ARG A 95 10.42 -7.11 -0.22
CA ARG A 95 11.44 -7.97 0.43
C ARG A 95 11.21 -8.17 1.93
N ALA A 96 10.51 -7.24 2.56
CA ALA A 96 10.18 -7.31 3.98
C ALA A 96 8.96 -8.21 4.26
N SER A 97 8.16 -8.54 3.24
CA SER A 97 7.00 -9.42 3.35
C SER A 97 7.41 -10.82 3.78
N GLY A 98 6.72 -11.40 4.76
CA GLY A 98 6.88 -12.81 5.13
C GLY A 98 6.56 -13.75 3.97
N LEU A 99 5.64 -13.37 3.08
CA LEU A 99 5.27 -14.14 1.88
C LEU A 99 6.40 -14.18 0.85
N SER A 100 7.24 -13.13 0.75
CA SER A 100 8.31 -13.05 -0.26
C SER A 100 9.39 -14.12 -0.11
N ARG A 101 9.56 -14.66 1.11
CA ARG A 101 10.60 -15.63 1.47
C ARG A 101 10.16 -17.08 1.36
N HIS A 102 8.89 -17.31 1.04
CA HIS A 102 8.28 -18.64 1.03
C HIS A 102 7.62 -18.93 -0.30
N ARG A 103 7.66 -20.19 -0.71
CA ARG A 103 6.83 -20.67 -1.82
C ARG A 103 5.54 -21.19 -1.22
N PHE A 104 4.41 -20.79 -1.80
CA PHE A 104 3.09 -21.21 -1.35
C PHE A 104 2.16 -21.38 -2.55
N ASN A 105 1.21 -22.29 -2.43
CA ASN A 105 0.11 -22.46 -3.38
C ASN A 105 -1.26 -22.28 -2.68
N TYR A 106 -1.25 -21.80 -1.44
CA TYR A 106 -2.39 -21.39 -0.65
C TYR A 106 -1.98 -20.26 0.27
N VAL A 107 -2.81 -19.22 0.33
CA VAL A 107 -2.66 -18.11 1.25
C VAL A 107 -4.03 -17.56 1.62
N ARG A 108 -4.23 -17.23 2.89
CA ARG A 108 -5.40 -16.52 3.43
C ARG A 108 -4.92 -15.48 4.41
N ASN A 109 -5.54 -14.30 4.41
CA ASN A 109 -5.33 -13.30 5.45
C ASN A 109 -6.23 -13.62 6.65
N SER A 110 -5.90 -14.72 7.33
CA SER A 110 -6.78 -15.27 8.36
C SER A 110 -6.69 -14.56 9.70
N VAL A 111 -5.65 -13.74 9.92
CA VAL A 111 -5.35 -13.13 11.21
C VAL A 111 -5.03 -11.65 11.05
N LYS A 112 -5.55 -10.81 11.95
CA LYS A 112 -5.08 -9.45 12.20
C LYS A 112 -4.42 -9.41 13.57
N ALA A 113 -3.13 -9.06 13.62
CA ALA A 113 -2.43 -8.87 14.88
C ALA A 113 -2.42 -7.40 15.27
N THR A 114 -2.74 -7.07 16.52
CA THR A 114 -2.53 -5.72 17.06
C THR A 114 -1.36 -5.70 18.02
N VAL A 115 -0.54 -4.65 17.99
CA VAL A 115 0.54 -4.40 18.95
C VAL A 115 0.36 -3.03 19.58
N ASP A 116 0.11 -2.99 20.89
CA ASP A 116 0.06 -1.72 21.64
C ASP A 116 1.47 -1.11 21.71
N ALA A 117 1.62 0.13 21.20
CA ALA A 117 2.91 0.79 21.11
C ALA A 117 3.56 1.10 22.48
N PHE A 118 2.76 1.19 23.54
CA PHE A 118 3.20 1.51 24.89
C PHE A 118 3.46 0.25 25.73
N THR A 119 2.50 -0.68 25.73
CA THR A 119 2.58 -1.88 26.58
C THR A 119 3.29 -3.04 25.87
N GLY A 120 3.36 -3.03 24.54
CA GLY A 120 3.84 -4.14 23.71
C GLY A 120 2.96 -5.38 23.80
N GLU A 121 1.73 -5.26 24.28
CA GLU A 121 0.71 -6.30 24.23
C GLU A 121 0.38 -6.64 22.78
N VAL A 122 0.18 -7.94 22.53
CA VAL A 122 -0.17 -8.46 21.21
C VAL A 122 -1.45 -9.25 21.33
N ILE A 123 -2.41 -8.98 20.44
CA ILE A 123 -3.64 -9.75 20.30
C ILE A 123 -3.72 -10.22 18.85
N PHE A 124 -4.02 -11.51 18.65
CA PHE A 124 -4.20 -12.09 17.32
C PHE A 124 -5.69 -12.35 17.09
N TYR A 125 -6.34 -11.50 16.29
CA TYR A 125 -7.74 -11.66 15.92
C TYR A 125 -7.88 -12.56 14.70
N VAL A 126 -8.72 -13.59 14.78
CA VAL A 126 -9.04 -14.46 13.63
C VAL A 126 -10.17 -13.80 12.84
N VAL A 127 -9.88 -13.40 11.60
CA VAL A 127 -10.80 -12.70 10.70
C VAL A 127 -11.36 -13.58 9.58
N ASP A 128 -10.69 -14.69 9.24
CA ASP A 128 -11.23 -15.72 8.33
C ASP A 128 -11.45 -17.02 9.11
N GLU A 129 -12.61 -17.14 9.77
CA GLU A 129 -12.97 -18.35 10.53
C GLU A 129 -13.16 -19.58 9.63
N GLY A 130 -13.35 -19.37 8.32
CA GLY A 130 -13.50 -20.44 7.34
C GLY A 130 -12.17 -21.10 6.93
N ASP A 131 -11.03 -20.52 7.30
CA ASP A 131 -9.72 -21.06 6.96
C ASP A 131 -9.36 -22.29 7.84
N PRO A 132 -9.20 -23.49 7.25
CA PRO A 132 -8.89 -24.69 8.01
C PRO A 132 -7.50 -24.64 8.69
N LEU A 133 -6.56 -23.84 8.18
CA LEU A 133 -5.22 -23.73 8.76
C LEU A 133 -5.27 -22.94 10.06
N VAL A 134 -5.89 -21.76 10.10
CA VAL A 134 -6.03 -21.00 11.34
C VAL A 134 -6.86 -21.77 12.38
N ALA A 135 -7.91 -22.48 11.96
CA ALA A 135 -8.69 -23.33 12.86
C ALA A 135 -7.83 -24.43 13.51
N SER A 136 -6.92 -25.04 12.73
CA SER A 136 -5.99 -26.06 13.25
C SER A 136 -4.98 -25.47 14.22
N TYR A 137 -4.42 -24.28 13.92
CA TYR A 137 -3.54 -23.57 14.85
C TYR A 137 -4.25 -23.13 16.13
N GLY A 138 -5.52 -22.71 16.03
CA GLY A 138 -6.36 -22.37 17.18
C GLY A 138 -6.54 -23.54 18.15
N GLN A 139 -6.69 -24.76 17.63
CA GLN A 139 -6.75 -25.97 18.46
C GLN A 139 -5.40 -26.32 19.08
N ALA A 140 -4.29 -26.15 18.35
CA ALA A 140 -2.95 -26.49 18.81
C ALA A 140 -2.42 -25.50 19.87
N PHE A 141 -2.80 -24.22 19.78
CA PHE A 141 -2.31 -23.13 20.64
C PHE A 141 -3.47 -22.45 21.38
N ALA A 142 -4.05 -23.17 22.34
CA ALA A 142 -5.16 -22.65 23.14
C ALA A 142 -4.82 -21.29 23.81
N GLY A 143 -5.69 -20.31 23.60
CA GLY A 143 -5.56 -18.95 24.17
C GLY A 143 -4.66 -18.00 23.38
N LEU A 144 -4.08 -18.41 22.25
CA LEU A 144 -3.30 -17.51 21.40
C LEU A 144 -4.18 -16.57 20.55
N PHE A 145 -5.31 -17.09 20.09
CA PHE A 145 -6.20 -16.40 19.16
C PHE A 145 -7.46 -15.90 19.85
N THR A 146 -7.94 -14.76 19.35
CA THR A 146 -9.15 -14.09 19.77
C THR A 146 -10.12 -14.01 18.59
N PRO A 147 -11.42 -14.27 18.76
CA PRO A 147 -12.40 -14.09 17.68
C PRO A 147 -12.45 -12.63 17.19
N ALA A 148 -12.66 -12.41 15.90
CA ALA A 148 -12.83 -11.05 15.37
C ALA A 148 -14.04 -10.32 15.98
N SER A 149 -15.06 -11.04 16.47
CA SER A 149 -16.21 -10.44 17.16
C SER A 149 -15.85 -9.73 18.48
N GLU A 150 -14.67 -10.01 19.06
CA GLU A 150 -14.17 -9.30 20.24
C GLU A 150 -13.31 -8.08 19.85
N MET A 151 -13.10 -7.84 18.56
CA MET A 151 -12.39 -6.65 18.08
C MET A 151 -13.24 -5.39 18.35
N PRO A 152 -12.68 -4.33 18.96
CA PRO A 152 -13.42 -3.09 19.18
C PRO A 152 -13.93 -2.49 17.86
N GLU A 153 -15.16 -1.97 17.83
CA GLU A 153 -15.75 -1.34 16.63
C GLU A 153 -14.86 -0.22 16.07
N SER A 154 -14.23 0.57 16.96
CA SER A 154 -13.28 1.61 16.57
C SER A 154 -12.05 1.06 15.85
N LEU A 155 -11.60 -0.16 16.16
CA LEU A 155 -10.51 -0.82 15.45
C LEU A 155 -10.99 -1.41 14.12
N VAL A 156 -12.19 -2.01 14.10
CA VAL A 156 -12.81 -2.54 12.88
C VAL A 156 -12.91 -1.46 11.81
N ALA A 157 -13.34 -0.24 12.17
CA ALA A 157 -13.43 0.91 11.27
C ALA A 157 -12.08 1.39 10.67
N HIS A 158 -10.95 0.89 11.16
CA HIS A 158 -9.61 1.22 10.65
C HIS A 158 -8.92 0.04 9.98
N LEU A 159 -9.62 -1.09 9.79
CA LEU A 159 -9.07 -2.22 9.06
C LEU A 159 -8.82 -1.83 7.61
N ARG A 160 -7.73 -2.36 7.07
CA ARG A 160 -7.35 -2.15 5.67
C ARG A 160 -7.36 -3.50 4.97
N TYR A 161 -7.62 -3.48 3.67
CA TYR A 161 -7.33 -4.63 2.84
C TYR A 161 -5.82 -4.92 2.85
N ALA A 162 -5.48 -6.20 2.98
CA ALA A 162 -4.10 -6.65 3.15
C ALA A 162 -3.30 -6.53 1.84
N GLU A 163 -2.22 -5.76 1.85
CA GLU A 163 -1.53 -5.34 0.62
C GLU A 163 -0.77 -6.49 -0.05
N ASP A 164 -0.02 -7.28 0.72
CA ASP A 164 0.75 -8.38 0.14
C ASP A 164 -0.19 -9.44 -0.46
N LEU A 165 -1.32 -9.73 0.19
CA LEU A 165 -2.35 -10.61 -0.37
C LEU A 165 -2.96 -10.02 -1.65
N PHE A 166 -3.24 -8.72 -1.67
CA PHE A 166 -3.76 -8.04 -2.85
C PHE A 166 -2.80 -8.11 -4.04
N ARG A 167 -1.48 -7.97 -3.80
CA ARG A 167 -0.45 -8.16 -4.83
C ARG A 167 -0.49 -9.58 -5.40
N VAL A 168 -0.62 -10.59 -4.55
CA VAL A 168 -0.74 -11.99 -4.99
C VAL A 168 -2.02 -12.21 -5.80
N GLN A 169 -3.16 -11.74 -5.31
CA GLN A 169 -4.46 -11.95 -5.94
C GLN A 169 -4.54 -11.26 -7.31
N THR A 170 -4.01 -10.04 -7.43
CA THR A 170 -3.98 -9.31 -8.70
C THR A 170 -3.10 -10.00 -9.74
N GLU A 171 -1.94 -10.54 -9.35
CA GLU A 171 -1.08 -11.33 -10.24
C GLU A 171 -1.75 -12.63 -10.71
N VAL A 172 -2.45 -13.33 -9.81
CA VAL A 172 -3.20 -14.54 -10.14
C VAL A 172 -4.37 -14.21 -11.07
N TRP A 173 -5.14 -13.17 -10.76
CA TRP A 173 -6.30 -12.76 -11.54
C TRP A 173 -5.92 -12.35 -12.97
N GLY A 174 -4.81 -11.62 -13.14
CA GLY A 174 -4.32 -11.24 -14.47
C GLY A 174 -4.16 -12.42 -15.43
N ARG A 175 -3.82 -13.60 -14.90
CA ARG A 175 -3.66 -14.84 -15.69
C ARG A 175 -4.95 -15.65 -15.81
N TYR A 176 -5.73 -15.76 -14.73
CA TYR A 176 -6.82 -16.74 -14.62
C TYR A 176 -8.23 -16.18 -14.86
N HIS A 177 -8.38 -14.87 -15.06
CA HIS A 177 -9.68 -14.28 -15.43
C HIS A 177 -10.17 -14.67 -16.84
N VAL A 178 -9.31 -15.32 -17.64
CA VAL A 178 -9.62 -15.75 -19.01
C VAL A 178 -10.35 -17.10 -18.96
N GLU A 179 -11.65 -17.08 -19.19
CA GLU A 179 -12.48 -18.30 -19.17
C GLU A 179 -12.39 -19.13 -20.46
N ASP A 180 -12.13 -18.48 -21.60
CA ASP A 180 -11.98 -19.18 -22.89
C ASP A 180 -10.68 -19.99 -22.93
N THR A 181 -10.81 -21.30 -23.09
CA THR A 181 -9.68 -22.25 -23.02
C THR A 181 -8.62 -21.98 -24.09
N GLN A 182 -9.03 -21.64 -25.32
CA GLN A 182 -8.10 -21.41 -26.41
C GLN A 182 -7.28 -20.13 -26.17
N ASN A 183 -7.95 -19.06 -25.74
CA ASN A 183 -7.29 -17.79 -25.39
C ASN A 183 -6.35 -17.95 -24.20
N PHE A 184 -6.71 -18.77 -23.21
CA PHE A 184 -5.86 -19.08 -22.07
C PHE A 184 -4.57 -19.78 -22.50
N TYR A 185 -4.64 -20.84 -23.33
CA TYR A 185 -3.44 -21.53 -23.81
C TYR A 185 -2.54 -20.66 -24.70
N GLN A 186 -3.14 -19.73 -25.45
CA GLN A 186 -2.40 -18.79 -26.30
C GLN A 186 -1.89 -17.57 -25.55
N ARG A 187 -2.27 -17.41 -24.27
CA ARG A 187 -2.00 -16.22 -23.43
C ARG A 187 -2.47 -14.91 -24.08
N ALA A 188 -3.41 -14.98 -25.02
CA ALA A 188 -3.79 -13.87 -25.89
C ALA A 188 -4.61 -12.79 -25.16
N SER A 189 -5.30 -13.20 -24.09
CA SER A 189 -6.17 -12.34 -23.27
C SER A 189 -5.69 -12.21 -21.83
N GLU A 190 -4.48 -12.69 -21.51
CA GLU A 190 -3.90 -12.45 -20.19
C GLU A 190 -3.66 -10.96 -19.98
N TRP A 191 -3.75 -10.54 -18.73
CA TRP A 191 -3.36 -9.22 -18.27
C TRP A 191 -2.13 -9.31 -17.39
N SER A 192 -1.37 -8.22 -17.40
CA SER A 192 -0.36 -7.92 -16.39
C SER A 192 -0.77 -6.68 -15.63
N VAL A 193 -0.31 -6.54 -14.40
CA VAL A 193 -0.44 -5.26 -13.70
C VAL A 193 0.26 -4.17 -14.54
N SER A 194 -0.30 -2.96 -14.55
CA SER A 194 0.32 -1.80 -15.21
C SER A 194 1.76 -1.60 -14.74
N GLN A 195 2.60 -1.10 -15.64
CA GLN A 195 3.93 -0.64 -15.28
C GLN A 195 3.83 0.51 -14.28
N ASP A 196 4.80 0.61 -13.39
CA ASP A 196 4.90 1.68 -12.40
C ASP A 196 5.12 3.03 -13.11
N PRO A 197 4.26 4.05 -12.91
CA PRO A 197 4.45 5.39 -13.49
C PRO A 197 5.70 6.13 -12.96
N GLY A 198 6.46 5.54 -12.04
CA GLY A 198 7.70 6.07 -11.48
C GLY A 198 7.44 7.19 -10.48
N ARG A 199 8.47 7.79 -9.87
CA ARG A 199 8.34 8.97 -8.97
C ARG A 199 9.34 10.08 -9.24
N THR A 200 10.26 9.86 -10.18
CA THR A 200 11.37 10.77 -10.49
C THR A 200 11.07 11.68 -11.69
N GLY A 201 9.89 11.54 -12.29
CA GLY A 201 9.57 12.21 -13.57
C GLY A 201 10.28 11.60 -14.78
N GLU A 202 11.08 10.55 -14.59
CA GLU A 202 11.67 9.79 -15.70
C GLU A 202 10.73 8.69 -16.24
N GLY A 203 9.58 8.45 -15.60
CA GLY A 203 8.55 7.48 -15.95
C GLY A 203 8.93 6.00 -15.77
N ALA A 204 8.02 5.10 -16.16
CA ALA A 204 8.17 3.64 -16.04
C ALA A 204 9.42 3.07 -16.72
N ALA A 205 9.87 3.72 -17.80
CA ALA A 205 10.96 3.23 -18.64
C ALA A 205 12.34 3.36 -17.99
N ASN A 206 12.51 4.09 -16.88
CA ASN A 206 13.83 4.52 -16.40
C ASN A 206 14.20 4.03 -14.99
N LEU A 207 13.55 2.99 -14.47
CA LEU A 207 14.04 2.27 -13.29
C LEU A 207 15.31 1.51 -13.66
N ALA A 208 16.42 2.24 -13.75
CA ALA A 208 17.65 1.77 -14.34
C ALA A 208 18.26 0.65 -13.52
N VAL A 209 18.59 -0.45 -14.19
CA VAL A 209 19.56 -1.39 -13.66
C VAL A 209 20.92 -0.75 -13.92
N VAL A 210 21.62 -0.42 -12.83
CA VAL A 210 23.00 0.09 -12.91
C VAL A 210 23.99 -1.04 -12.66
N ASP A 211 25.13 -1.02 -13.35
CA ASP A 211 26.24 -1.91 -13.03
C ASP A 211 26.97 -1.46 -11.74
N GLU A 212 27.97 -2.23 -11.33
CA GLU A 212 28.80 -1.93 -10.15
C GLU A 212 29.53 -0.58 -10.24
N ALA A 213 29.70 -0.04 -11.46
CA ALA A 213 30.30 1.26 -11.73
C ALA A 213 29.25 2.39 -11.87
N GLY A 214 27.96 2.09 -11.68
CA GLY A 214 26.87 3.06 -11.74
C GLY A 214 26.36 3.37 -13.15
N PHE A 215 26.81 2.65 -14.19
CA PHE A 215 26.32 2.85 -15.55
C PHE A 215 24.99 2.13 -15.77
N ARG A 216 24.02 2.81 -16.39
CA ARG A 216 22.72 2.22 -16.75
C ARG A 216 22.92 1.11 -17.80
N ILE A 217 22.77 -0.15 -17.39
CA ILE A 217 22.89 -1.34 -18.26
C ILE A 217 21.53 -1.92 -18.69
N GLY A 218 20.43 -1.38 -18.17
CA GLY A 218 19.09 -1.80 -18.57
C GLY A 218 18.01 -1.08 -17.79
N THR A 219 16.76 -1.49 -17.98
CA THR A 219 15.59 -0.95 -17.29
C THR A 219 14.84 -2.12 -16.66
N THR A 220 14.56 -2.01 -15.36
CA THR A 220 13.66 -2.96 -14.68
C THR A 220 12.25 -2.49 -14.94
N ARG A 221 11.42 -3.35 -15.52
CA ARG A 221 9.99 -3.08 -15.68
C ARG A 221 9.31 -3.39 -14.36
N MET A 222 9.26 -2.42 -13.44
CA MET A 222 8.50 -2.58 -12.20
C MET A 222 7.01 -2.45 -12.50
N ARG A 223 6.20 -3.21 -11.78
CA ARG A 223 4.75 -3.04 -11.79
C ARG A 223 4.35 -2.03 -10.74
N MET A 224 3.26 -1.30 -11.00
CA MET A 224 2.74 -0.36 -10.01
C MET A 224 2.46 -1.08 -8.69
N ALA A 225 2.85 -0.42 -7.59
CA ALA A 225 2.40 -0.80 -6.27
C ALA A 225 0.88 -0.57 -6.17
N PRO A 226 0.16 -1.36 -5.37
CA PRO A 226 -1.16 -0.95 -4.93
C PRO A 226 -1.06 0.37 -4.16
N TYR A 227 -2.06 1.23 -4.32
CA TYR A 227 -2.23 2.40 -3.47
C TYR A 227 -3.64 2.43 -2.90
N ARG A 228 -3.81 3.16 -1.81
CA ARG A 228 -5.08 3.29 -1.10
C ARG A 228 -5.71 4.64 -1.39
N THR A 229 -7.02 4.67 -1.59
CA THR A 229 -7.76 5.89 -1.91
C THR A 229 -9.20 5.80 -1.44
N MET A 230 -9.86 6.95 -1.31
CA MET A 230 -11.31 7.06 -1.18
C MET A 230 -11.90 7.27 -2.58
N ILE A 231 -12.76 6.38 -3.04
CA ILE A 231 -13.49 6.56 -4.31
C ILE A 231 -14.93 6.06 -4.18
N ALA A 232 -15.84 6.74 -4.87
CA ALA A 232 -17.15 6.17 -5.15
C ALA A 232 -16.97 5.08 -6.22
N LEU A 233 -17.47 3.88 -5.93
CA LEU A 233 -17.37 2.75 -6.84
C LEU A 233 -18.64 2.65 -7.70
N PRO A 234 -18.54 2.27 -8.98
CA PRO A 234 -19.71 1.92 -9.78
C PRO A 234 -20.46 0.73 -9.17
N ASP A 235 -21.78 0.82 -9.00
CA ASP A 235 -22.58 -0.30 -8.52
C ASP A 235 -22.71 -1.40 -9.60
N GLY A 236 -22.63 -2.67 -9.18
CA GLY A 236 -22.38 -3.84 -10.03
C GLY A 236 -23.50 -4.23 -11.00
N GLU A 237 -24.59 -3.47 -11.09
CA GLU A 237 -25.72 -3.76 -12.00
C GLU A 237 -26.25 -2.55 -12.76
N HIS A 238 -26.03 -1.34 -12.25
CA HIS A 238 -26.44 -0.09 -12.87
C HIS A 238 -25.18 0.76 -12.87
N ALA A 239 -24.77 1.31 -14.02
CA ALA A 239 -23.56 2.13 -14.15
C ALA A 239 -23.64 3.48 -13.39
N GLU A 240 -24.33 3.50 -12.25
CA GLU A 240 -24.46 4.56 -11.28
C GLU A 240 -23.38 4.37 -10.22
N PHE A 241 -22.76 5.47 -9.82
CA PHE A 241 -21.74 5.47 -8.78
C PHE A 241 -22.41 5.44 -7.42
N SER A 242 -21.84 4.72 -6.45
CA SER A 242 -22.27 4.82 -5.06
C SER A 242 -22.24 6.27 -4.59
N GLU A 243 -23.27 6.70 -3.86
CA GLU A 243 -23.28 8.05 -3.27
C GLU A 243 -22.17 8.20 -2.21
N ASP A 244 -21.80 7.09 -1.57
CA ASP A 244 -20.76 7.04 -0.54
C ASP A 244 -19.41 6.66 -1.15
N ALA A 245 -18.37 7.42 -0.81
CA ALA A 245 -16.99 7.08 -1.12
C ALA A 245 -16.49 6.00 -0.17
N GLU A 246 -15.78 5.02 -0.69
CA GLU A 246 -15.26 3.89 0.07
C GLU A 246 -13.73 3.89 0.09
N PHE A 247 -13.15 3.49 1.23
CA PHE A 247 -11.72 3.26 1.37
C PHE A 247 -11.30 1.94 0.72
N VAL A 248 -10.51 2.04 -0.34
CA VAL A 248 -10.10 0.88 -1.14
C VAL A 248 -8.60 0.85 -1.37
N ILE A 249 -8.08 -0.34 -1.64
CA ILE A 249 -6.77 -0.53 -2.26
C ILE A 249 -6.95 -0.83 -3.76
N LEU A 250 -6.13 -0.27 -4.65
CA LEU A 250 -6.36 -0.33 -6.10
C LEU A 250 -5.09 -0.73 -6.87
N ARG A 251 -5.27 -1.56 -7.91
CA ARG A 251 -4.26 -1.82 -8.95
C ARG A 251 -4.88 -1.83 -10.34
N ALA A 252 -4.16 -1.26 -11.31
CA ALA A 252 -4.57 -1.28 -12.72
C ALA A 252 -3.91 -2.43 -13.49
N PHE A 253 -4.60 -2.89 -14.52
CA PHE A 253 -4.16 -3.92 -15.45
C PHE A 253 -4.02 -3.36 -16.86
N VAL A 254 -3.04 -3.87 -17.57
CA VAL A 254 -2.82 -3.69 -19.00
C VAL A 254 -2.75 -5.06 -19.67
N PRO A 255 -3.05 -5.17 -20.98
CA PRO A 255 -2.92 -6.43 -21.69
C PRO A 255 -1.48 -6.96 -21.58
N LEU A 256 -1.32 -8.26 -21.30
CA LEU A 256 0.00 -8.87 -21.19
C LEU A 256 0.73 -8.71 -22.52
N ASP A 257 1.91 -8.12 -22.49
CA ASP A 257 2.78 -7.99 -23.65
C ASP A 257 4.23 -8.27 -23.25
N LYS A 258 4.96 -9.01 -24.09
CA LYS A 258 6.33 -9.43 -23.77
C LYS A 258 7.27 -8.24 -23.63
N ASP A 259 7.00 -7.16 -24.34
CA ASP A 259 7.83 -5.95 -24.36
C ASP A 259 7.17 -4.78 -23.62
N ASP A 260 6.03 -5.03 -22.95
CA ASP A 260 5.22 -4.02 -22.28
C ASP A 260 4.84 -2.87 -23.23
N ALA A 261 4.67 -3.17 -24.51
CA ALA A 261 4.31 -2.21 -25.54
C ALA A 261 2.83 -1.80 -25.47
N ARG A 262 1.96 -2.71 -25.00
CA ARG A 262 0.54 -2.44 -24.74
C ARG A 262 0.39 -1.85 -23.35
N LYS A 263 -0.13 -0.63 -23.28
CA LYS A 263 -0.22 0.16 -22.04
C LYS A 263 -1.61 0.78 -21.84
N GLU A 264 -2.54 0.45 -22.72
CA GLU A 264 -3.95 0.78 -22.60
C GLU A 264 -4.54 0.09 -21.38
N LEU A 265 -5.44 0.77 -20.67
CA LEU A 265 -6.10 0.22 -19.50
C LEU A 265 -7.01 -0.94 -19.92
N ALA A 266 -6.72 -2.15 -19.43
CA ALA A 266 -7.57 -3.31 -19.62
C ALA A 266 -8.65 -3.42 -18.54
N ALA A 267 -8.27 -3.12 -17.29
CA ALA A 267 -9.15 -3.15 -16.13
C ALA A 267 -8.44 -2.47 -14.94
N PHE A 268 -9.18 -2.26 -13.85
CA PHE A 268 -8.59 -2.08 -12.53
C PHE A 268 -9.34 -2.95 -11.52
N MET A 269 -8.62 -3.40 -10.50
CA MET A 269 -9.20 -4.13 -9.38
C MET A 269 -9.09 -3.28 -8.12
N VAL A 270 -10.12 -3.37 -7.30
CA VAL A 270 -10.16 -2.77 -5.97
C VAL A 270 -10.36 -3.86 -4.91
N GLY A 271 -9.68 -3.72 -3.77
CA GLY A 271 -9.97 -4.43 -2.54
C GLY A 271 -10.66 -3.49 -1.55
N ARG A 272 -11.86 -3.87 -1.13
CA ARG A 272 -12.76 -3.08 -0.28
C ARG A 272 -12.36 -3.19 1.19
N SER A 273 -12.32 -2.06 1.90
CA SER A 273 -11.88 -2.00 3.31
C SER A 273 -12.97 -1.59 4.29
N ASP A 274 -14.17 -1.25 3.82
CA ASP A 274 -15.21 -0.66 4.68
C ASP A 274 -16.38 -1.62 4.93
N GLY A 275 -16.84 -1.62 6.19
CA GLY A 275 -18.09 -2.24 6.63
C GLY A 275 -18.25 -3.70 6.23
N ASP A 276 -19.47 -4.06 5.83
CA ASP A 276 -19.84 -5.42 5.42
C ASP A 276 -19.15 -5.89 4.14
N SER A 277 -18.59 -4.96 3.37
CA SER A 277 -17.87 -5.23 2.13
C SER A 277 -16.38 -5.45 2.34
N TYR A 278 -15.91 -5.38 3.58
CA TYR A 278 -14.52 -5.65 3.93
C TYR A 278 -14.04 -6.99 3.34
N GLY A 279 -12.94 -6.94 2.59
CA GLY A 279 -12.32 -8.14 2.01
C GLY A 279 -12.89 -8.54 0.64
N GLU A 280 -13.89 -7.84 0.11
CA GLU A 280 -14.38 -8.05 -1.24
C GLU A 280 -13.40 -7.51 -2.29
N LEU A 281 -13.28 -8.25 -3.41
CA LEU A 281 -12.53 -7.83 -4.58
C LEU A 281 -13.49 -7.53 -5.72
N VAL A 282 -13.36 -6.35 -6.32
CA VAL A 282 -14.18 -5.96 -7.47
C VAL A 282 -13.28 -5.56 -8.63
N VAL A 283 -13.63 -6.00 -9.83
CA VAL A 283 -12.87 -5.73 -11.05
C VAL A 283 -13.73 -4.91 -12.00
N TYR A 284 -13.24 -3.74 -12.35
CA TYR A 284 -13.89 -2.83 -13.27
C TYR A 284 -13.17 -2.84 -14.61
N ARG A 285 -13.95 -2.88 -15.70
CA ARG A 285 -13.45 -2.80 -17.07
C ARG A 285 -13.93 -1.50 -17.69
N PRO A 286 -13.04 -0.75 -18.37
CA PRO A 286 -13.48 0.40 -19.14
C PRO A 286 -14.44 -0.04 -20.26
N PRO A 287 -15.37 0.82 -20.69
CA PRO A 287 -16.36 0.49 -21.72
C PRO A 287 -15.75 0.27 -23.12
N SER A 288 -14.51 0.70 -23.34
CA SER A 288 -13.74 0.47 -24.56
C SER A 288 -12.26 0.28 -24.25
N SER A 289 -11.46 -0.11 -25.24
CA SER A 289 -10.01 -0.33 -25.09
C SER A 289 -9.15 0.93 -25.30
N ASN A 290 -9.76 2.12 -25.44
CA ASN A 290 -9.04 3.35 -25.79
C ASN A 290 -8.64 4.19 -24.57
N PHE A 291 -8.78 3.64 -23.36
CA PHE A 291 -8.43 4.36 -22.15
C PHE A 291 -6.94 4.22 -21.88
N ASP A 292 -6.28 5.36 -21.60
CA ASP A 292 -4.89 5.34 -21.19
C ASP A 292 -4.76 4.56 -19.87
N GLY A 293 -3.84 3.60 -19.81
CA GLY A 293 -3.40 3.03 -18.54
C GLY A 293 -2.47 3.99 -17.79
N PRO A 294 -2.12 3.71 -16.52
CA PRO A 294 -1.29 4.60 -15.70
C PRO A 294 0.03 5.01 -16.38
N ALA A 295 0.70 4.08 -17.06
CA ALA A 295 1.96 4.38 -17.76
C ALA A 295 1.77 5.33 -18.96
N LEU A 296 0.66 5.22 -19.71
CA LEU A 296 0.35 6.14 -20.81
C LEU A 296 -0.05 7.52 -20.29
N ALA A 297 -0.87 7.56 -19.23
CA ALA A 297 -1.25 8.81 -18.59
C ALA A 297 -0.02 9.59 -18.10
N GLU A 298 0.95 8.89 -17.49
CA GLU A 298 2.23 9.49 -17.11
C GLU A 298 3.04 9.97 -18.32
N GLU A 299 3.11 9.19 -19.40
CA GLU A 299 3.80 9.63 -20.62
C GLU A 299 3.18 10.91 -21.20
N ARG A 300 1.85 11.03 -21.16
CA ARG A 300 1.15 12.27 -21.55
C ARG A 300 1.48 13.43 -20.62
N ILE A 301 1.43 13.22 -19.30
CA ILE A 301 1.78 14.24 -18.30
C ILE A 301 3.19 14.77 -18.53
N ARG A 302 4.16 13.88 -18.75
CA ARG A 302 5.55 14.26 -18.96
C ARG A 302 5.78 14.98 -20.30
N ASN A 303 5.03 14.61 -21.33
CA ASN A 303 5.14 15.22 -22.65
C ASN A 303 4.41 16.56 -22.77
N ASP A 304 3.60 16.94 -21.77
CA ASP A 304 2.97 18.25 -21.71
C ASP A 304 4.02 19.36 -21.58
N GLU A 305 3.89 20.41 -22.39
CA GLU A 305 4.89 21.49 -22.49
C GLU A 305 5.02 22.25 -21.17
N ALA A 306 3.92 22.51 -20.46
CA ALA A 306 3.93 23.25 -19.21
C ALA A 306 4.58 22.41 -18.10
N VAL A 307 4.23 21.13 -18.01
CA VAL A 307 4.82 20.19 -17.04
C VAL A 307 6.32 20.01 -17.30
N ALA A 308 6.73 19.73 -18.54
CA ALA A 308 8.14 19.50 -18.89
C ALA A 308 9.01 20.75 -18.64
N SER A 309 8.49 21.93 -18.99
CA SER A 309 9.16 23.20 -18.76
C SER A 309 9.34 23.48 -17.27
N LEU A 310 8.29 23.27 -16.48
CA LEU A 310 8.34 23.47 -15.03
C LEU A 310 9.28 22.46 -14.36
N GLN A 311 9.21 21.18 -14.73
CA GLN A 311 10.12 20.16 -14.23
C GLN A 311 11.58 20.56 -14.47
N THR A 312 11.89 21.03 -15.69
CA THR A 312 13.24 21.47 -16.05
C THR A 312 13.68 22.73 -15.29
N LEU A 313 12.75 23.64 -14.99
CA LEU A 313 13.03 24.86 -14.23
C LEU A 313 13.29 24.56 -12.74
N LEU A 314 12.47 23.69 -12.15
CA LEU A 314 12.54 23.32 -10.74
C LEU A 314 13.65 22.30 -10.46
N SER A 315 14.10 21.53 -11.46
CA SER A 315 15.23 20.59 -11.31
C SER A 315 16.59 21.27 -11.51
N GLN A 316 16.73 22.54 -11.11
CA GLN A 316 17.97 23.30 -11.24
C GLN A 316 18.58 23.63 -9.88
N ARG A 317 19.90 23.84 -9.87
CA ARG A 317 20.65 24.46 -8.76
C ARG A 317 20.47 23.78 -7.40
N GLY A 318 20.46 22.45 -7.38
CA GLY A 318 20.45 21.68 -6.14
C GLY A 318 19.05 21.39 -5.59
N SER A 319 18.07 21.23 -6.47
CA SER A 319 16.72 20.77 -6.12
C SER A 319 16.23 19.80 -7.17
N ASN A 320 15.39 18.85 -6.74
CA ASN A 320 14.82 17.81 -7.58
C ASN A 320 13.29 17.87 -7.52
N VAL A 321 12.66 17.61 -8.66
CA VAL A 321 11.22 17.39 -8.73
C VAL A 321 10.92 15.93 -8.42
N LEU A 322 9.97 15.73 -7.52
CA LEU A 322 9.43 14.42 -7.18
C LEU A 322 7.97 14.38 -7.56
N PHE A 323 7.60 13.38 -8.35
CA PHE A 323 6.21 13.12 -8.62
C PHE A 323 5.64 12.18 -7.56
N GLY A 324 4.44 12.50 -7.10
CA GLY A 324 3.68 11.65 -6.20
C GLY A 324 3.13 10.40 -6.89
N GLU A 325 2.36 9.66 -6.11
CA GLU A 325 1.58 8.52 -6.61
C GLU A 325 0.60 9.00 -7.68
N LEU A 326 0.47 8.25 -8.77
CA LEU A 326 -0.49 8.55 -9.82
C LEU A 326 -1.82 7.88 -9.46
N LEU A 327 -2.80 8.69 -9.07
CA LEU A 327 -4.11 8.22 -8.67
C LEU A 327 -5.02 8.08 -9.89
N LEU A 328 -5.61 6.90 -10.07
CA LEU A 328 -6.64 6.61 -11.06
C LEU A 328 -8.00 6.77 -10.37
N VAL A 329 -8.79 7.74 -10.85
CA VAL A 329 -10.11 8.04 -10.33
C VAL A 329 -11.14 7.77 -11.43
N PRO A 330 -11.96 6.71 -11.32
CA PRO A 330 -13.04 6.48 -12.27
C PRO A 330 -14.13 7.54 -12.06
N ILE A 331 -14.62 8.14 -13.15
CA ILE A 331 -15.72 9.13 -13.12
C ILE A 331 -16.65 8.84 -14.29
N GLU A 332 -17.85 8.35 -14.01
CA GLU A 332 -18.83 7.93 -15.03
C GLU A 332 -18.17 7.02 -16.09
N ASN A 333 -18.12 7.48 -17.35
CA ASN A 333 -17.51 6.80 -18.49
C ASN A 333 -16.09 7.30 -18.80
N SER A 334 -15.43 7.93 -17.84
CA SER A 334 -14.11 8.54 -17.97
C SER A 334 -13.17 8.10 -16.84
N ILE A 335 -11.88 8.35 -17.05
CA ILE A 335 -10.84 8.11 -16.05
C ILE A 335 -10.04 9.39 -15.90
N LEU A 336 -10.05 9.90 -14.67
CA LEU A 336 -9.25 11.04 -14.26
C LEU A 336 -7.99 10.52 -13.59
N TYR A 337 -6.85 10.98 -14.08
CA TYR A 337 -5.57 10.77 -13.42
C TYR A 337 -5.20 12.02 -12.63
N VAL A 338 -4.83 11.85 -11.37
CA VAL A 338 -4.39 12.94 -10.49
C VAL A 338 -2.97 12.64 -10.00
N ARG A 339 -2.08 13.62 -10.16
CA ARG A 339 -0.67 13.46 -9.82
C ARG A 339 -0.13 14.71 -9.11
N PRO A 340 0.26 14.63 -7.83
CA PRO A 340 0.94 15.74 -7.19
C PRO A 340 2.40 15.82 -7.65
N LEU A 341 2.91 17.04 -7.77
CA LEU A 341 4.30 17.37 -8.08
C LEU A 341 4.89 18.10 -6.88
N TYR A 342 5.94 17.52 -6.32
CA TYR A 342 6.68 18.03 -5.19
C TYR A 342 8.06 18.54 -5.62
N VAL A 343 8.61 19.48 -4.86
CA VAL A 343 10.00 19.91 -4.98
C VAL A 343 10.72 19.59 -3.69
N GLN A 344 11.94 19.06 -3.81
CA GLN A 344 12.81 18.78 -2.68
C GLN A 344 14.21 19.32 -2.96
N ALA A 345 14.77 20.08 -2.00
CA ALA A 345 16.16 20.52 -2.08
C ALA A 345 17.12 19.35 -1.84
N ASP A 346 18.32 19.42 -2.44
CA ASP A 346 19.41 18.49 -2.19
C ASP A 346 19.93 18.63 -0.75
N GLY A 347 20.10 17.50 -0.05
CA GLY A 347 20.68 17.45 1.29
C GLY A 347 20.01 16.41 2.19
N ASP A 348 20.68 16.10 3.30
CA ASP A 348 20.14 15.18 4.30
C ASP A 348 19.04 15.88 5.12
N ASN A 349 17.84 15.29 5.17
CA ASN A 349 16.65 15.75 5.92
C ASN A 349 15.82 16.89 5.30
N THR A 350 15.84 17.05 3.97
CA THR A 350 14.90 17.96 3.30
C THR A 350 13.52 17.32 3.19
N VAL A 351 12.45 18.10 3.36
CA VAL A 351 11.06 17.62 3.24
C VAL A 351 10.52 18.05 1.88
N PRO A 352 9.92 17.14 1.09
CA PRO A 352 9.26 17.52 -0.16
C PRO A 352 8.09 18.47 0.08
N GLU A 353 8.05 19.57 -0.67
CA GLU A 353 6.97 20.55 -0.65
C GLU A 353 6.07 20.37 -1.87
N LEU A 354 4.74 20.38 -1.69
CA LEU A 354 3.80 20.28 -2.80
C LEU A 354 3.84 21.58 -3.60
N GLU A 355 4.27 21.49 -4.85
CA GLU A 355 4.40 22.65 -5.74
C GLU A 355 3.20 22.75 -6.69
N ARG A 356 2.77 21.64 -7.30
CA ARG A 356 1.62 21.62 -8.23
C ARG A 356 0.79 20.35 -8.10
N VAL A 357 -0.44 20.42 -8.59
CA VAL A 357 -1.31 19.27 -8.84
C VAL A 357 -1.57 19.19 -10.34
N ILE A 358 -1.30 18.01 -10.91
CA ILE A 358 -1.51 17.72 -12.32
C ILE A 358 -2.74 16.81 -12.44
N VAL A 359 -3.64 17.14 -13.35
CA VAL A 359 -4.78 16.30 -13.71
C VAL A 359 -4.71 15.96 -15.20
N ALA A 360 -5.03 14.72 -15.54
CA ALA A 360 -5.05 14.26 -16.92
C ALA A 360 -6.31 13.44 -17.24
N VAL A 361 -6.95 13.75 -18.37
CA VAL A 361 -8.10 13.01 -18.92
C VAL A 361 -7.94 12.90 -20.43
N GLY A 362 -7.72 11.69 -20.92
CA GLY A 362 -7.39 11.45 -22.33
C GLY A 362 -6.19 12.31 -22.75
N GLU A 363 -6.36 13.17 -23.75
CA GLU A 363 -5.28 14.01 -24.27
C GLU A 363 -5.08 15.33 -23.52
N LYS A 364 -5.98 15.67 -22.59
CA LYS A 364 -5.90 16.94 -21.85
C LYS A 364 -5.09 16.74 -20.57
N VAL A 365 -4.07 17.57 -20.41
CA VAL A 365 -3.27 17.68 -19.19
C VAL A 365 -3.42 19.11 -18.68
N VAL A 366 -3.65 19.27 -17.38
CA VAL A 366 -3.74 20.57 -16.72
C VAL A 366 -2.91 20.51 -15.44
N MET A 367 -2.13 21.56 -15.18
CA MET A 367 -1.29 21.67 -14.00
C MET A 367 -1.56 23.00 -13.29
N ALA A 368 -1.98 22.95 -12.04
CA ALA A 368 -2.33 24.13 -11.25
C ALA A 368 -1.82 24.04 -9.81
N ASN A 369 -2.07 25.06 -8.98
CA ASN A 369 -1.55 25.10 -7.60
C ASN A 369 -2.37 24.23 -6.64
N SER A 370 -3.59 23.85 -7.03
CA SER A 370 -4.46 22.98 -6.25
C SER A 370 -5.25 22.04 -7.15
N LEU A 371 -5.78 20.97 -6.56
CA LEU A 371 -6.71 20.07 -7.25
C LEU A 371 -7.96 20.84 -7.74
N GLN A 372 -8.46 21.78 -6.94
CA GLN A 372 -9.59 22.62 -7.33
C GLN A 372 -9.28 23.39 -8.61
N GLU A 373 -8.20 24.19 -8.63
CA GLU A 373 -7.83 24.99 -9.80
C GLU A 373 -7.62 24.11 -11.03
N ALA A 374 -6.96 22.97 -10.87
CA ALA A 374 -6.69 22.04 -11.96
C ALA A 374 -8.00 21.48 -12.56
N LEU A 375 -8.98 21.14 -11.72
CA LEU A 375 -10.30 20.67 -12.15
C LEU A 375 -11.16 21.79 -12.76
N GLU A 376 -11.11 23.00 -12.21
CA GLU A 376 -11.83 24.16 -12.74
C GLU A 376 -11.31 24.53 -14.14
N GLU A 377 -10.00 24.48 -14.36
CA GLU A 377 -9.40 24.71 -15.68
C GLU A 377 -9.72 23.57 -16.66
N LEU A 378 -9.65 22.30 -16.20
CA LEU A 378 -9.98 21.14 -17.02
C LEU A 378 -11.44 21.13 -17.49
N THR A 379 -12.38 21.45 -16.58
CA THR A 379 -13.83 21.38 -16.81
C THR A 379 -14.44 22.71 -17.26
N ARG A 380 -13.70 23.82 -17.12
CA ARG A 380 -14.18 25.20 -17.29
C ARG A 380 -15.39 25.54 -16.43
N SER A 381 -15.53 24.87 -15.29
CA SER A 381 -16.63 25.03 -14.33
C SER A 381 -16.09 25.59 -13.03
N ASN A 382 -16.89 26.38 -12.30
CA ASN A 382 -16.54 26.86 -10.97
C ASN A 382 -16.91 25.78 -9.94
N LEU A 383 -15.92 25.33 -9.15
CA LEU A 383 -16.07 24.26 -8.17
C LEU A 383 -15.89 24.78 -6.73
N ALA A 384 -15.86 26.10 -6.51
CA ALA A 384 -15.64 26.71 -5.20
C ALA A 384 -16.63 26.23 -4.13
N ALA A 385 -17.87 25.92 -4.51
CA ALA A 385 -18.86 25.36 -3.58
C ALA A 385 -18.42 23.99 -3.02
N LEU A 386 -17.84 23.12 -3.86
CA LEU A 386 -17.37 21.78 -3.48
C LEU A 386 -16.12 21.82 -2.60
N PHE A 387 -15.26 22.84 -2.79
CA PHE A 387 -14.00 22.98 -2.07
C PHE A 387 -14.05 23.99 -0.91
N SER A 388 -15.21 24.57 -0.62
CA SER A 388 -15.40 25.64 0.36
C SER A 388 -14.95 25.31 1.79
N GLY A 389 -14.76 24.03 2.14
CA GLY A 389 -14.23 23.58 3.43
C GLY A 389 -12.77 23.10 3.44
N ILE A 390 -12.09 23.08 2.29
CA ILE A 390 -10.72 22.55 2.14
C ILE A 390 -9.69 23.69 2.01
N GLY A 391 -10.13 24.91 1.75
CA GLY A 391 -9.29 26.11 1.80
C GLY A 391 -8.90 26.43 3.25
N GLY A 392 -7.61 26.34 3.56
CA GLY A 392 -7.09 26.79 4.85
C GLY A 392 -7.51 28.24 5.09
N THR A 393 -8.40 28.45 6.05
CA THR A 393 -8.54 29.76 6.67
C THR A 393 -7.19 30.08 7.28
N ALA A 394 -6.45 31.02 6.67
CA ALA A 394 -5.51 31.81 7.43
C ALA A 394 -6.28 32.31 8.65
N VAL A 395 -5.83 31.89 9.83
CA VAL A 395 -6.33 32.41 11.10
C VAL A 395 -6.10 33.91 11.04
N ASP A 396 -7.17 34.67 10.82
CA ASP A 396 -7.16 36.11 11.01
C ASP A 396 -6.84 36.32 12.50
N PRO A 397 -5.74 37.00 12.86
CA PRO A 397 -5.51 37.36 14.24
C PRO A 397 -6.59 38.37 14.61
N ASP A 398 -7.59 37.90 15.34
CA ASP A 398 -8.71 38.69 15.85
C ASP A 398 -8.20 40.01 16.45
N PRO A 399 -8.76 41.18 16.04
CA PRO A 399 -8.41 42.45 16.63
C PRO A 399 -9.35 42.72 17.80
N ASP A 400 -9.03 42.18 18.98
CA ASP A 400 -9.56 42.68 20.27
C ASP A 400 -8.49 42.62 21.37
#